data_AF-A0A482XBP9-F1
#
_entry.id   AF-A0A482XBP9-F1
#
_cell.length_a   1.000
_cell.length_b   1.000
_cell.length_c   1.000
_cell.angle_alpha   90.00
_cell.angle_beta   90.00
_cell.angle_gamma   90.00
#
_symmetry.space_group_name_H-M   'P 1'
#
loop_
_entity.id
_entity.type
_entity.pdbx_description
1 polymer ?
#
loop_
_entity_poly.entity_id
_entity_poly.type
_entity_poly.pdbx_seq_one_letter_code
_entity_poly.pdbx_strand_id
1 'polypeptide(L)'
;MTEKLFIEKCTNKTIGNRILTTYNHANSADDPDHSKKTEDVLFEMFKDEEKDIIHVGKFLAALRNTGLRRNDPRLADFMENLKKIHRASGMEGGSPETQKLDLDAFRQVIGGNLVLISKAFRHNFIIPDFQNFCKYIEEFYWKCKSNTEGK
;
A
#
# COMPACT_ATOMS: atom_id res chain seq x y z
N MET A 1 10.84 -3.51 -22.15
CA MET A 1 11.98 -3.14 -21.30
C MET A 1 11.53 -2.16 -20.20
N THR A 2 10.40 -2.44 -19.53
CA THR A 2 9.60 -1.38 -18.88
C THR A 2 8.84 -1.82 -17.61
N GLU A 3 9.24 -2.91 -16.97
CA GLU A 3 8.62 -3.36 -15.71
C GLU A 3 9.65 -3.45 -14.57
N LYS A 4 10.89 -3.89 -14.87
CA LYS A 4 12.00 -3.91 -13.89
C LYS A 4 12.40 -2.49 -13.42
N LEU A 5 12.37 -1.49 -14.30
CA LEU A 5 12.73 -0.12 -13.98
C LEU A 5 11.69 0.59 -13.07
N PHE A 6 10.44 0.12 -13.07
CA PHE A 6 9.37 0.66 -12.23
C PHE A 6 9.44 0.09 -10.80
N ILE A 7 9.78 -1.19 -10.68
CA ILE A 7 9.96 -1.89 -9.39
C ILE A 7 11.19 -1.33 -8.67
N GLU A 8 12.29 -1.08 -9.37
CA GLU A 8 13.54 -0.56 -8.79
C GLU A 8 13.39 0.87 -8.23
N LYS A 9 12.59 1.71 -8.89
CA LYS A 9 12.25 3.06 -8.39
C LYS A 9 11.34 3.03 -7.16
N CYS A 10 10.51 2.00 -6.98
CA CYS A 10 9.67 1.86 -5.78
C CYS A 10 10.46 1.36 -4.56
N THR A 11 11.49 0.54 -4.75
CA THR A 11 12.38 0.07 -3.68
C THR A 11 13.36 1.14 -3.16
N ASN A 12 13.65 2.19 -3.94
CA ASN A 12 14.57 3.26 -3.55
C ASN A 12 13.90 4.50 -2.93
N LYS A 13 12.71 4.37 -2.33
CA LYS A 13 12.14 5.44 -1.48
C LYS A 13 12.65 5.31 -0.04
N THR A 14 13.98 5.41 0.13
CA THR A 14 14.66 5.66 1.42
C THR A 14 14.06 6.88 2.16
N ILE A 15 13.41 7.78 1.41
CA ILE A 15 12.69 8.96 1.90
C ILE A 15 11.42 8.57 2.70
N GLY A 16 10.66 7.55 2.28
CA GLY A 16 9.41 7.14 2.94
C GLY A 16 9.65 6.49 4.30
N ASN A 17 10.71 5.67 4.39
CA ASN A 17 11.14 5.06 5.65
C ASN A 17 11.61 6.11 6.66
N ARG A 18 12.33 7.16 6.22
CA ARG A 18 12.73 8.29 7.09
C ARG A 18 11.52 9.06 7.61
N ILE A 19 10.57 9.44 6.75
CA ILE A 19 9.41 10.24 7.13
C ILE A 19 8.49 9.50 8.12
N LEU A 20 8.26 8.19 7.93
CA LEU A 20 7.41 7.41 8.83
C LEU A 20 8.10 7.03 10.15
N THR A 21 9.43 6.87 10.18
CA THR A 21 10.16 6.67 11.45
C THR A 21 10.26 7.96 12.25
N THR A 22 10.48 9.12 11.62
CA THR A 22 10.51 10.41 12.32
C THR A 22 9.17 10.78 12.93
N TYR A 23 8.05 10.42 12.30
CA TYR A 23 6.71 10.73 12.81
C TYR A 23 6.38 10.02 14.14
N ASN A 24 6.98 8.84 14.42
CA ASN A 24 6.74 8.12 15.67
C ASN A 24 7.54 8.69 16.87
N HIS A 25 8.60 9.47 16.64
CA HIS A 25 9.41 10.06 17.73
C HIS A 25 8.85 11.41 18.23
N ALA A 26 7.91 12.01 17.50
CA ALA A 26 7.36 13.35 17.78
C ALA A 26 6.04 13.36 18.58
N ASN A 27 5.70 12.27 19.29
CA ASN A 27 4.59 12.27 20.26
C ASN A 27 5.03 12.84 21.62
N SER A 28 5.59 14.04 21.62
CA SER A 28 5.82 14.87 22.81
C SER A 28 5.24 16.25 22.53
N ALA A 29 4.48 16.74 23.49
CA ALA A 29 3.54 17.86 23.40
C ALA A 29 4.10 19.17 22.83
N ASP A 30 3.18 19.98 22.29
CA ASP A 30 3.25 21.45 22.09
C ASP A 30 3.81 22.03 20.76
N ASP A 31 3.22 21.69 19.60
CA ASP A 31 3.26 22.58 18.41
C ASP A 31 1.95 22.47 17.56
N PRO A 32 1.15 23.55 17.38
CA PRO A 32 -0.14 23.47 16.70
C PRO A 32 -0.08 23.31 15.16
N ASP A 33 1.09 23.44 14.52
CA ASP A 33 1.17 23.62 13.05
C ASP A 33 1.88 22.52 12.26
N HIS A 34 2.22 21.34 12.83
CA HIS A 34 2.87 20.29 12.02
C HIS A 34 2.61 18.81 12.33
N SER A 35 1.48 18.45 12.97
CA SER A 35 1.05 17.05 13.03
C SER A 35 0.39 16.62 11.70
N LYS A 36 1.19 16.31 10.67
CA LYS A 36 0.67 15.76 9.41
C LYS A 36 -0.04 14.44 9.67
N LYS A 37 -1.37 14.43 9.52
CA LYS A 37 -2.20 13.24 9.74
C LYS A 37 -1.64 12.05 8.95
N THR A 38 -1.76 10.84 9.50
CA THR A 38 -1.14 9.64 8.90
C THR A 38 -1.63 9.37 7.48
N GLU A 39 -2.90 9.65 7.20
CA GLU A 39 -3.46 9.68 5.84
C GLU A 39 -2.69 10.60 4.88
N ASP A 40 -2.28 11.79 5.31
CA ASP A 40 -1.61 12.79 4.47
C ASP A 40 -0.19 12.37 4.15
N VAL A 41 0.49 11.76 5.15
CA VAL A 41 1.82 11.18 4.94
C VAL A 41 1.74 10.02 3.94
N LEU A 42 0.75 9.14 4.08
CA LEU A 42 0.53 8.08 3.11
C LEU A 42 0.16 8.64 1.73
N PHE A 43 -0.61 9.72 1.68
CA PHE A 43 -0.94 10.37 0.42
C PHE A 43 0.32 10.86 -0.29
N GLU A 44 1.16 11.62 0.41
CA GLU A 44 2.44 12.13 -0.09
C GLU A 44 3.41 11.02 -0.51
N MET A 45 3.33 9.85 0.15
CA MET A 45 4.14 8.69 -0.22
C MET A 45 3.76 8.09 -1.58
N PHE A 46 2.49 8.16 -1.97
CA PHE A 46 1.96 7.47 -3.14
C PHE A 46 1.47 8.38 -4.26
N LYS A 47 1.35 9.69 -4.01
CA LYS A 47 0.94 10.67 -5.02
C LYS A 47 1.91 10.70 -6.21
N ASP A 48 1.37 11.09 -7.35
CA ASP A 48 2.16 11.39 -8.53
C ASP A 48 3.02 12.66 -8.29
N GLU A 49 4.18 12.75 -8.94
CA GLU A 49 5.11 13.88 -8.75
C GLU A 49 4.58 15.16 -9.40
N GLU A 50 3.80 15.02 -10.49
CA GLU A 50 3.28 16.16 -11.25
C GLU A 50 1.83 16.52 -10.88
N LYS A 51 1.12 15.60 -10.23
CA LYS A 51 -0.32 15.72 -9.96
C LYS A 51 -0.59 15.30 -8.53
N ASP A 52 -1.35 16.10 -7.78
CA ASP A 52 -1.82 15.76 -6.43
C ASP A 52 -2.94 14.70 -6.48
N ILE A 53 -2.63 13.55 -7.08
CA ILE A 53 -3.51 12.39 -7.22
C ILE A 53 -2.74 11.09 -6.94
N ILE A 54 -3.44 10.10 -6.41
CA ILE A 54 -2.97 8.73 -6.28
C ILE A 54 -3.63 7.85 -7.33
N HIS A 55 -2.81 7.05 -8.01
CA HIS A 55 -3.28 5.93 -8.82
C HIS A 55 -3.60 4.73 -7.92
N VAL A 56 -4.88 4.35 -7.81
CA VAL A 56 -5.34 3.26 -6.92
C VAL A 56 -4.64 1.95 -7.25
N GLY A 57 -4.45 1.62 -8.53
CA GLY A 57 -3.74 0.42 -8.94
C GLY A 57 -2.30 0.34 -8.43
N LYS A 58 -1.57 1.47 -8.39
CA LYS A 58 -0.21 1.54 -7.85
C LYS A 58 -0.22 1.32 -6.33
N PHE A 59 -1.18 1.92 -5.64
CA PHE A 59 -1.36 1.75 -4.21
C PHE A 59 -1.71 0.31 -3.82
N LEU A 60 -2.65 -0.32 -4.53
CA LEU A 60 -3.03 -1.73 -4.34
C LEU A 60 -1.87 -2.68 -4.64
N ALA A 61 -1.07 -2.41 -5.69
CA ALA A 61 0.11 -3.20 -5.99
C ALA A 61 1.15 -3.13 -4.85
N ALA A 62 1.36 -1.95 -4.27
CA ALA A 62 2.24 -1.78 -3.13
C ALA A 62 1.71 -2.49 -1.87
N LEU A 63 0.40 -2.41 -1.60
CA LEU A 63 -0.24 -3.17 -0.52
C LEU A 63 -0.03 -4.68 -0.69
N ARG A 64 -0.16 -5.21 -1.91
CA ARG A 64 0.09 -6.63 -2.21
C ARG A 64 1.50 -7.07 -1.84
N ASN A 65 2.50 -6.20 -2.03
CA ASN A 65 3.90 -6.50 -1.69
C ASN A 65 4.13 -6.61 -0.18
N THR A 66 3.26 -6.02 0.65
CA THR A 66 3.28 -6.20 2.12
C THR A 66 2.64 -7.53 2.58
N GLY A 67 2.02 -8.28 1.65
CA GLY A 67 1.31 -9.52 1.92
C GLY A 67 -0.19 -9.38 2.14
N LEU A 68 -0.73 -8.16 2.18
CA LEU A 68 -2.18 -7.93 2.23
C LEU A 68 -2.83 -8.21 0.88
N ARG A 69 -3.93 -8.98 0.90
CA ARG A 69 -4.70 -9.30 -0.31
C ARG A 69 -5.95 -8.42 -0.40
N ARG A 70 -6.40 -8.14 -1.62
CA ARG A 70 -7.65 -7.38 -1.87
C ARG A 70 -8.92 -8.02 -1.31
N ASN A 71 -8.89 -9.32 -1.03
CA ASN A 71 -9.99 -10.07 -0.42
C ASN A 71 -9.79 -10.26 1.10
N ASP A 72 -8.83 -9.55 1.73
CA ASP A 72 -8.64 -9.59 3.19
C ASP A 72 -9.87 -8.95 3.87
N PRO A 73 -10.58 -9.65 4.76
CA PRO A 73 -11.76 -9.12 5.43
C PRO A 73 -11.50 -7.82 6.21
N ARG A 74 -10.27 -7.62 6.70
CA ARG A 74 -9.89 -6.41 7.44
C ARG A 74 -9.67 -5.20 6.54
N LEU A 75 -9.67 -5.39 5.22
CA LEU A 75 -9.64 -4.34 4.20
C LEU A 75 -11.00 -4.15 3.51
N ALA A 76 -12.07 -4.79 4.02
CA ALA A 76 -13.38 -4.75 3.39
C ALA A 76 -13.90 -3.32 3.23
N ASP A 77 -13.80 -2.49 4.28
CA ASP A 77 -14.27 -1.11 4.27
C ASP A 77 -13.56 -0.26 3.21
N PHE A 78 -12.23 -0.38 3.12
CA PHE A 78 -11.41 0.29 2.11
C PHE A 78 -11.86 -0.10 0.70
N MET A 79 -12.04 -1.40 0.44
CA MET A 79 -12.48 -1.89 -0.86
C MET A 79 -13.92 -1.50 -1.18
N GLU A 80 -14.80 -1.42 -0.18
CA GLU A 80 -16.18 -0.96 -0.34
C GLU A 80 -16.23 0.54 -0.63
N ASN A 81 -15.44 1.35 0.08
CA ASN A 81 -15.35 2.79 -0.13
C ASN A 81 -14.79 3.12 -1.51
N LEU A 82 -13.76 2.41 -1.97
CA LEU A 82 -13.29 2.50 -3.37
C LEU A 82 -14.44 2.27 -4.36
N LYS A 83 -15.21 1.19 -4.18
CA LYS A 83 -16.36 0.89 -5.05
C LYS A 83 -17.44 1.97 -4.97
N LYS A 84 -17.68 2.57 -3.80
CA LYS A 84 -18.65 3.67 -3.62
C LYS A 84 -18.22 4.91 -4.40
N ILE A 85 -16.98 5.35 -4.25
CA ILE A 85 -16.42 6.48 -5.00
C ILE A 85 -16.44 6.19 -6.51
N HIS A 86 -16.13 4.95 -6.91
CA HIS A 86 -16.21 4.56 -8.31
C HIS A 86 -17.60 4.75 -8.90
N ARG A 87 -18.63 4.23 -8.24
CA ARG A 87 -20.02 4.39 -8.69
C ARG A 87 -20.45 5.85 -8.71
N ALA A 88 -20.03 6.65 -7.73
CA ALA A 88 -20.36 8.07 -7.66
C ALA A 88 -19.68 8.90 -8.78
N SER A 89 -18.52 8.46 -9.26
CA SER A 89 -17.78 9.17 -10.33
C SER A 89 -18.44 9.10 -11.72
N GLY A 90 -19.50 8.29 -11.90
CA GLY A 90 -20.22 8.18 -13.16
C GLY A 90 -19.43 7.58 -14.32
N MET A 91 -18.24 7.01 -14.07
CA MET A 91 -17.43 6.34 -15.07
C MET A 91 -18.09 5.02 -15.48
N GLU A 92 -18.85 5.02 -16.57
CA GLU A 92 -19.35 3.80 -17.21
C GLU A 92 -18.17 2.95 -17.72
N GLY A 93 -18.08 1.71 -17.25
CA GLY A 93 -17.13 0.71 -17.76
C GLY A 93 -15.72 0.69 -17.14
N GLY A 94 -15.48 1.42 -16.05
CA GLY A 94 -14.21 1.38 -15.32
C GLY A 94 -14.11 0.25 -14.28
N SER A 95 -12.89 -0.03 -13.80
CA SER A 95 -12.66 -0.83 -12.58
C SER A 95 -12.35 0.10 -11.41
N PRO A 96 -12.84 -0.17 -10.18
CA PRO A 96 -12.43 0.57 -8.98
C PRO A 96 -10.90 0.66 -8.81
N GLU A 97 -10.17 -0.32 -9.33
CA GLU A 97 -8.71 -0.39 -9.26
C GLU A 97 -8.01 0.60 -10.21
N THR A 98 -8.71 1.13 -11.21
CA THR A 98 -8.17 2.08 -12.22
C THR A 98 -8.39 3.55 -11.87
N GLN A 99 -9.02 3.82 -10.72
CA GLN A 99 -9.37 5.17 -10.30
C GLN A 99 -8.14 6.00 -9.91
N LYS A 100 -8.34 7.31 -10.00
CA LYS A 100 -7.43 8.33 -9.48
C LYS A 100 -8.14 9.03 -8.33
N LEU A 101 -7.47 9.15 -7.20
CA LEU A 101 -8.03 9.80 -6.01
C LEU A 101 -7.21 11.05 -5.69
N ASP A 102 -7.90 12.17 -5.47
CA ASP A 102 -7.30 13.32 -4.81
C ASP A 102 -7.17 13.07 -3.29
N LEU A 103 -6.62 14.04 -2.56
CA LEU A 103 -6.37 13.91 -1.13
C LEU A 103 -7.65 13.62 -0.34
N ASP A 104 -8.74 14.31 -0.65
CA ASP A 104 -9.99 14.18 0.11
C ASP A 104 -10.70 12.86 -0.16
N ALA A 105 -10.73 12.41 -1.42
CA ALA A 105 -11.23 11.09 -1.79
C ALA A 105 -10.36 9.98 -1.16
N PHE A 106 -9.04 10.15 -1.13
CA PHE A 106 -8.13 9.20 -0.48
C PHE A 106 -8.39 9.10 1.03
N ARG A 107 -8.57 10.24 1.71
CA ARG A 107 -8.91 10.31 3.15
C ARG A 107 -10.20 9.55 3.46
N GLN A 108 -11.25 9.75 2.67
CA GLN A 108 -12.53 9.05 2.84
C GLN A 108 -12.39 7.54 2.66
N VAL A 109 -11.58 7.10 1.70
CA VAL A 109 -11.40 5.68 1.40
C VAL A 109 -10.55 4.97 2.47
N ILE A 110 -9.46 5.59 2.92
CA ILE A 110 -8.49 4.92 3.81
C ILE A 110 -8.91 4.91 5.28
N GLY A 111 -9.78 5.83 5.70
CA GLY A 111 -10.08 6.09 7.12
C GLY A 111 -10.41 4.83 7.93
N GLY A 112 -11.27 3.95 7.43
CA GLY A 112 -11.69 2.73 8.13
C GLY A 112 -10.57 1.70 8.35
N ASN A 113 -9.51 1.72 7.53
CA ASN A 113 -8.44 0.73 7.59
C ASN A 113 -7.03 1.35 7.71
N LEU A 114 -6.94 2.64 8.06
CA LEU A 114 -5.71 3.42 8.12
C LEU A 114 -4.65 2.80 9.04
N VAL A 115 -5.05 2.29 10.21
CA VAL A 115 -4.13 1.67 11.17
C VAL A 115 -3.48 0.42 10.58
N LEU A 116 -4.26 -0.45 9.94
CA LEU A 116 -3.76 -1.68 9.31
C LEU A 116 -2.85 -1.36 8.12
N ILE A 117 -3.30 -0.47 7.24
CA ILE A 117 -2.56 -0.08 6.04
C ILE A 117 -1.26 0.63 6.40
N SER A 118 -1.28 1.54 7.37
CA SER A 118 -0.07 2.20 7.85
C SER A 118 0.90 1.22 8.52
N LYS A 119 0.40 0.20 9.22
CA LYS A 119 1.26 -0.86 9.81
C LYS A 119 1.95 -1.67 8.71
N ALA A 120 1.23 -2.00 7.63
CA ALA A 120 1.77 -2.70 6.48
C ALA A 120 2.90 -1.90 5.79
N PHE A 121 2.68 -0.62 5.51
CA PHE A 121 3.67 0.25 4.87
C PHE A 121 4.85 0.63 5.77
N ARG A 122 4.70 0.51 7.09
CA ARG A 122 5.80 0.66 8.06
C ARG A 122 6.63 -0.60 8.25
N HIS A 123 6.40 -1.63 7.44
CA HIS A 123 7.07 -2.93 7.58
C HIS A 123 6.90 -3.55 8.99
N ASN A 124 5.81 -3.19 9.68
CA ASN A 124 5.55 -3.62 11.07
C ASN A 124 4.68 -4.88 11.11
N PHE A 125 4.84 -5.77 10.13
CA PHE A 125 4.31 -7.11 10.17
C PHE A 125 5.36 -8.08 10.69
N ILE A 126 4.90 -9.28 11.07
CA ILE A 126 5.77 -10.35 11.55
C ILE A 126 6.88 -10.66 10.52
N ILE A 127 6.56 -10.53 9.23
CA ILE A 127 7.52 -10.61 8.13
C ILE A 127 7.58 -9.23 7.46
N PRO A 128 8.56 -8.38 7.82
CA PRO A 128 8.73 -7.03 7.26
C PRO A 128 8.98 -7.01 5.74
N ASP A 129 9.81 -7.94 5.26
CA ASP A 129 10.17 -8.11 3.85
C ASP A 129 9.46 -9.33 3.24
N PHE A 130 8.13 -9.20 3.12
CA PHE A 130 7.27 -10.28 2.64
C PHE A 130 7.61 -10.69 1.20
N GLN A 131 8.06 -9.76 0.37
CA GLN A 131 8.40 -10.03 -1.03
C GLN A 131 9.63 -10.95 -1.15
N ASN A 132 10.72 -10.68 -0.41
CA ASN A 132 11.87 -11.58 -0.43
C ASN A 132 11.55 -12.91 0.28
N PHE A 133 10.74 -12.89 1.34
CA PHE A 133 10.24 -14.13 1.96
C PHE A 133 9.53 -15.03 0.93
N CYS A 134 8.66 -14.47 0.08
CA CYS A 134 7.97 -15.25 -0.95
C CYS A 134 8.94 -15.91 -1.94
N LYS A 135 10.05 -15.26 -2.30
CA LYS A 135 11.08 -15.84 -3.18
C LYS A 135 11.70 -17.09 -2.55
N TYR A 136 12.04 -17.04 -1.27
CA TYR A 136 12.58 -18.21 -0.57
C TYR A 136 11.57 -19.36 -0.50
N ILE A 137 10.29 -19.06 -0.24
CA ILE A 137 9.23 -20.07 -0.26
C ILE A 137 9.06 -20.69 -1.65
N GLU A 138 9.15 -19.88 -2.71
CA GLU A 138 9.08 -20.35 -4.08
C GLU A 138 10.27 -21.27 -4.42
N GLU A 139 11.49 -20.91 -4.00
CA GLU A 139 12.68 -21.75 -4.15
C GLU A 139 12.52 -23.11 -3.45
N PHE A 140 12.01 -23.11 -2.21
CA PHE A 140 11.72 -24.34 -1.48
C PHE A 140 10.66 -25.18 -2.17
N TYR A 141 9.59 -24.54 -2.66
CA TYR A 141 8.55 -25.22 -3.42
C TYR A 141 9.14 -25.91 -4.65
N TRP A 142 9.94 -25.22 -5.47
CA TRP A 142 10.54 -25.82 -6.67
C TRP A 142 11.50 -26.96 -6.34
N LYS A 143 12.27 -26.83 -5.25
CA LYS A 143 13.16 -27.89 -4.78
C LYS A 143 12.40 -29.13 -4.30
N CYS A 144 11.28 -28.96 -3.61
CA CYS A 144 10.48 -30.07 -3.10
C CYS A 144 9.56 -30.67 -4.16
N LYS A 145 9.12 -29.88 -5.16
CA LYS A 145 8.23 -30.34 -6.24
C LYS A 145 8.83 -31.48 -7.06
N SER A 146 10.16 -31.53 -7.19
CA SER A 146 10.86 -32.62 -7.87
C SER A 146 10.82 -33.94 -7.10
N ASN A 147 10.52 -33.91 -5.80
CA ASN A 147 10.34 -35.12 -5.01
C ASN A 147 8.97 -35.73 -5.29
N THR A 148 8.96 -36.81 -6.05
CA THR A 148 7.76 -37.59 -6.40
C THR A 148 7.72 -38.93 -5.66
N GLU A 149 8.61 -39.12 -4.70
CA GLU A 149 8.69 -40.34 -3.91
C GLU A 149 7.59 -40.34 -2.83
N GLY A 150 6.83 -41.42 -2.76
CA GLY A 150 5.68 -41.59 -1.86
C GLY A 150 4.67 -42.54 -2.51
N LYS A 151 4.25 -43.58 -1.79
CA LYS A 151 3.16 -44.47 -2.21
C LYS A 151 1.88 -44.11 -1.46
#